data_AF-A0A0C9N022-F1
#
_entry.id   AF-A0A0C9N022-F1
#
_cell.length_a   1.000
_cell.length_b   1.000
_cell.length_c   1.000
_cell.angle_alpha   90.00
_cell.angle_beta   90.00
_cell.angle_gamma   90.00
#
_symmetry.space_group_name_H-M   'P 1'
#
loop_
_entity.id
_entity.type
_entity.pdbx_description
1 polymer ?
#
loop_
_entity_poly.entity_id
_entity_poly.type
_entity_poly.pdbx_seq_one_letter_code
_entity_poly.pdbx_strand_id
1 'polypeptide(L)'
;MFGVRKADEEGTLVYHDWMAWLKRTKPTHYPADGTIDDVIGHEVSFLWEGQLLRVPRHDSVPIIERRRMLVPVDNDTLEPIDENERHLGHPAASAPGGIEVNTVIVYSPPHFKERVLAFVGFMWLSTSMFFCAITVSPVLLGRYLFEHQLHVENEVHDIYSFVLGGCIMLFIGALLLQCYQSIKDIASQSTWSDFTVSIWHQAKKWTLWVTRWAFFVAAFGIIVPFSFGLLIELYLVLPFINIGKDAFAIEVLPMWAAGFVCQVIMHGCIQVVPNNRIKAILDDVFQEGINEMKIETCCMKLLGPLLFVAMNATCLPFLPAYINVKILGNNLERNDQVTMKLLQMAYPIALVGVGSYYLGKVGSRFRTRLVQNIREDNYLIGRTLHNLDQ
;
A
#
# COMPACT_ATOMS: atom_id res chain seq x y z
N MET A 1 29.13 24.49 -0.78
CA MET A 1 28.68 23.57 0.28
C MET A 1 29.38 22.22 0.18
N PHE A 2 29.59 21.66 -1.02
CA PHE A 2 30.45 20.48 -1.21
C PHE A 2 31.85 20.90 -1.68
N GLY A 3 32.89 20.33 -1.08
CA GLY A 3 34.30 20.53 -1.48
C GLY A 3 35.11 21.53 -0.64
N VAL A 4 34.54 22.12 0.42
CA VAL A 4 35.27 22.95 1.39
C VAL A 4 35.32 22.19 2.71
N ARG A 5 36.52 22.02 3.25
CA ARG A 5 36.76 21.43 4.57
C ARG A 5 36.32 22.41 5.63
N LYS A 6 35.39 22.01 6.51
CA LYS A 6 34.94 22.85 7.60
C LYS A 6 35.35 22.29 8.94
N ALA A 7 35.78 23.16 9.85
CA ALA A 7 36.20 22.74 11.17
C ALA A 7 35.08 22.06 11.98
N ASP A 8 33.82 22.46 11.81
CA ASP A 8 32.69 21.89 12.54
C ASP A 8 32.34 20.44 12.14
N GLU A 9 32.78 19.98 10.97
CA GLU A 9 32.53 18.63 10.44
C GLU A 9 33.70 17.66 10.68
N GLU A 10 34.91 18.18 10.91
CA GLU A 10 36.16 17.39 10.94
C GLU A 10 36.70 17.05 12.33
N GLY A 11 36.07 17.55 13.40
CA GLY A 11 36.50 17.28 14.77
C GLY A 11 35.39 16.88 15.71
N THR A 12 35.78 16.32 16.84
CA THR A 12 34.89 15.88 17.91
C THR A 12 34.96 16.86 19.08
N LEU A 13 33.81 17.12 19.69
CA LEU A 13 33.71 17.93 20.89
C LEU A 13 33.84 17.04 22.12
N VAL A 14 34.93 17.19 22.86
CA VAL A 14 35.16 16.52 24.14
C VAL A 14 34.70 17.45 25.25
N TYR A 15 33.65 17.03 25.95
CA TYR A 15 33.07 17.76 27.08
C TYR A 15 33.75 17.29 28.38
N HIS A 16 34.29 18.23 29.15
CA HIS A 16 34.94 17.92 30.43
C HIS A 16 33.92 17.76 31.57
N ASP A 17 32.75 18.40 31.44
CA ASP A 17 31.66 18.36 32.42
C ASP A 17 30.35 17.80 31.83
N TRP A 18 29.61 17.03 32.63
CA TRP A 18 28.29 16.48 32.25
C TRP A 18 27.24 17.59 31.99
N MET A 19 27.33 18.70 32.72
CA MET A 19 26.44 19.85 32.53
C MET A 19 26.68 20.54 31.19
N ALA A 20 27.95 20.59 30.75
CA ALA A 20 28.35 21.14 29.47
C ALA A 20 27.86 20.25 28.30
N TRP A 21 27.97 18.92 28.45
CA TRP A 21 27.43 17.95 27.50
C TRP A 21 25.90 18.08 27.35
N LEU A 22 25.18 18.16 28.47
CA LEU A 22 23.71 18.27 28.45
C LEU A 22 23.23 19.58 27.80
N LYS A 23 23.92 20.69 28.07
CA LYS A 23 23.62 22.00 27.47
C LYS A 23 24.11 22.15 26.03
N ARG A 24 24.87 21.17 25.51
CA ARG A 24 25.57 21.23 24.22
C ARG A 24 26.34 22.55 24.07
N THR A 25 27.13 22.90 25.08
CA THR A 25 27.96 24.10 25.04
C THR A 25 28.95 24.01 23.88
N LYS A 26 29.26 25.17 23.28
CA LYS A 26 30.19 25.28 22.15
C LYS A 26 31.60 25.59 22.67
N PRO A 27 32.65 25.18 21.94
CA PRO A 27 34.02 25.57 22.28
C PRO A 27 34.21 27.09 22.16
N THR A 28 35.27 27.62 22.78
CA THR A 28 35.57 29.07 22.81
C THR A 28 35.72 29.65 21.40
N HIS A 29 36.32 28.89 20.49
CA HIS A 29 36.35 29.14 19.06
C HIS A 29 36.56 27.81 18.33
N TYR A 30 36.20 27.77 17.05
CA TYR A 30 36.59 26.69 16.14
C TYR A 30 37.90 27.07 15.44
N PRO A 31 38.74 26.08 15.07
CA PRO A 31 39.91 26.35 14.23
C PRO A 31 39.48 26.85 12.85
N ALA A 32 40.42 27.39 12.09
CA ALA A 32 40.14 27.88 10.75
C ALA A 32 39.74 26.72 9.83
N ASP A 33 38.79 26.98 8.92
CA ASP A 33 38.32 25.96 7.97
C ASP A 33 39.50 25.39 7.17
N GLY A 34 39.68 24.06 7.26
CA GLY A 34 40.74 23.32 6.57
C GLY A 34 42.06 23.19 7.34
N THR A 35 42.20 23.76 8.55
CA THR A 35 43.35 23.52 9.42
C THR A 35 43.14 22.29 10.31
N ILE A 36 44.23 21.64 10.69
CA ILE A 36 44.25 20.45 11.55
C ILE A 36 44.83 20.90 12.88
N ASP A 37 43.98 21.51 13.71
CA ASP A 37 44.37 22.06 15.00
C ASP A 37 43.39 21.62 16.10
N ASP A 38 43.95 21.27 17.26
CA ASP A 38 43.17 21.00 18.48
C ASP A 38 42.98 22.30 19.27
N VAL A 39 41.75 22.56 19.69
CA VAL A 39 41.40 23.72 20.53
C VAL A 39 41.02 23.23 21.92
N ILE A 40 41.95 23.37 22.86
CA ILE A 40 41.75 22.96 24.26
C ILE A 40 41.06 24.11 25.01
N GLY A 41 39.78 23.92 25.33
CA GLY A 41 38.98 24.84 26.13
C GLY A 41 38.73 24.32 27.55
N HIS A 42 38.39 25.23 28.47
CA HIS A 42 38.16 24.90 29.88
C HIS A 42 36.95 23.98 30.09
N GLU A 43 35.82 24.21 29.39
CA GLU A 43 34.61 23.38 29.52
C GLU A 43 34.45 22.35 28.38
N VAL A 44 34.87 22.72 27.17
CA VAL A 44 34.78 21.91 25.96
C VAL A 44 36.06 22.07 25.16
N SER A 45 36.65 20.96 24.76
CA SER A 45 37.78 20.94 23.83
C SER A 45 37.33 20.39 22.47
N PHE A 46 37.79 21.02 21.41
CA PHE A 46 37.63 20.52 20.05
C PHE A 46 38.91 19.77 19.68
N LEU A 47 38.77 18.50 19.32
CA LEU A 47 39.88 17.66 18.86
C LEU A 47 39.64 17.28 17.40
N TRP A 48 40.64 17.48 16.55
CA TRP A 48 40.59 16.96 15.20
C TRP A 48 40.81 15.45 15.26
N GLU A 49 39.84 14.67 14.78
CA GLU A 49 39.92 13.22 14.78
C GLU A 49 39.51 12.70 13.41
N GLY A 50 40.30 11.83 12.80
CA GLY A 50 39.98 11.22 11.51
C GLY A 50 41.20 11.03 10.63
N GLN A 51 40.97 10.96 9.33
CA GLN A 51 42.03 10.77 8.34
C GLN A 51 41.66 11.42 7.01
N LEU A 52 42.64 12.00 6.32
CA LEU A 52 42.46 12.46 4.94
C LEU A 52 42.59 11.28 3.97
N LEU A 53 41.65 11.15 3.05
CA LEU A 53 41.66 10.14 1.99
C LEU A 53 41.68 10.83 0.63
N ARG A 54 42.57 10.38 -0.26
CA ARG A 54 42.47 10.68 -1.69
C ARG A 54 41.50 9.70 -2.32
N VAL A 55 40.49 10.25 -2.99
CA VAL A 55 39.39 9.50 -3.60
C VAL A 55 39.17 9.96 -5.05
N PRO A 56 38.57 9.13 -5.91
CA PRO A 56 38.15 9.55 -7.24
C PRO A 56 37.15 10.71 -7.15
N ARG A 57 37.31 11.72 -8.00
CA ARG A 57 36.36 12.85 -8.09
C ARG A 57 35.06 12.48 -8.82
N HIS A 58 35.14 11.51 -9.73
CA HIS A 58 34.05 11.11 -10.61
C HIS A 58 33.94 9.58 -10.67
N ASP A 59 32.73 9.08 -10.89
CA ASP A 59 32.44 7.64 -10.96
C ASP A 59 32.92 6.98 -12.26
N SER A 60 33.29 7.76 -13.29
CA SER A 60 33.73 7.29 -14.61
C SER A 60 35.19 6.83 -14.67
N VAL A 61 35.88 6.83 -13.53
CA VAL A 61 37.30 6.49 -13.42
C VAL A 61 37.51 4.97 -13.50
N PRO A 62 38.53 4.47 -14.23
CA PRO A 62 38.80 3.05 -14.34
C PRO A 62 39.16 2.43 -12.98
N ILE A 63 38.53 1.30 -12.65
CA ILE A 63 38.81 0.54 -11.44
C ILE A 63 39.94 -0.45 -11.73
N ILE A 64 41.06 -0.31 -11.01
CA ILE A 64 42.17 -1.27 -11.08
C ILE A 64 41.93 -2.34 -10.02
N GLU A 65 41.80 -3.59 -10.47
CA GLU A 65 41.59 -4.73 -9.57
C GLU A 65 42.70 -4.84 -8.52
N ARG A 66 42.33 -5.25 -7.30
CA ARG A 66 43.23 -5.46 -6.15
C ARG A 66 43.97 -4.21 -5.63
N ARG A 67 43.60 -3.00 -6.07
CA ARG A 67 44.07 -1.74 -5.47
C ARG A 67 42.92 -1.03 -4.75
N ARG A 68 43.22 -0.38 -3.61
CA ARG A 68 42.22 0.44 -2.89
C ARG A 68 41.99 1.75 -3.62
N MET A 69 40.73 2.15 -3.75
CA MET A 69 40.33 3.45 -4.32
C MET A 69 40.25 4.56 -3.26
N LEU A 70 40.20 4.18 -1.99
CA LEU A 70 40.27 5.09 -0.85
C LEU A 70 41.69 5.01 -0.32
N VAL A 71 42.54 5.93 -0.77
CA VAL A 71 43.96 5.97 -0.43
C VAL A 71 44.17 6.92 0.74
N PRO A 72 44.63 6.46 1.91
CA PRO A 72 44.92 7.34 3.03
C PRO A 72 46.15 8.20 2.79
N VAL A 73 46.03 9.46 3.17
CA VAL A 73 46.98 10.53 2.90
C VAL A 73 47.44 11.14 4.22
N ASP A 74 48.70 11.51 4.27
CA ASP A 74 49.29 12.19 5.40
C ASP A 74 48.77 13.64 5.52
N ASN A 75 48.62 14.10 6.75
CA ASN A 75 47.93 15.35 7.07
C ASN A 75 48.71 16.59 6.61
N ASP A 76 50.03 16.56 6.71
CA ASP A 76 50.90 17.70 6.42
C ASP A 76 51.41 17.68 4.97
N THR A 77 51.87 16.51 4.52
CA THR A 77 52.48 16.37 3.19
C THR A 77 51.45 16.18 2.07
N LEU A 78 50.22 15.80 2.41
CA LEU A 78 49.16 15.45 1.47
C LEU A 78 49.57 14.34 0.48
N GLU A 79 50.54 13.50 0.85
CA GLU A 79 50.98 12.34 0.08
C GLU A 79 50.45 11.02 0.68
N PRO A 80 50.30 9.96 -0.14
CA PRO A 80 49.88 8.65 0.36
C PRO A 80 50.79 8.16 1.49
N ILE A 81 50.17 7.67 2.58
CA ILE A 81 50.91 7.14 3.75
C ILE A 81 51.69 5.86 3.39
N ASP A 82 51.16 5.07 2.47
CA ASP A 82 51.82 3.85 1.98
C ASP A 82 52.81 4.18 0.86
N GLU A 83 54.09 3.87 1.07
CA GLU A 83 55.17 4.09 0.10
C GLU A 83 54.85 3.42 -1.25
N ASN A 84 54.25 2.22 -1.24
CA ASN A 84 53.90 1.52 -2.48
C ASN A 84 52.88 2.32 -3.29
N GLU A 85 51.92 2.97 -2.63
CA GLU A 85 50.91 3.78 -3.31
C GLU A 85 51.45 5.14 -3.76
N ARG A 86 52.47 5.65 -3.06
CA ARG A 86 53.20 6.85 -3.49
C ARG A 86 53.97 6.59 -4.79
N HIS A 87 54.62 5.43 -4.92
CA HIS A 87 55.32 5.04 -6.14
C HIS A 87 54.38 4.71 -7.30
N LEU A 88 53.29 3.97 -7.02
CA LEU A 88 52.35 3.52 -8.05
C LEU A 88 51.33 4.58 -8.47
N GLY A 89 51.22 5.68 -7.71
CA GLY A 89 50.19 6.69 -7.89
C GLY A 89 48.77 6.18 -7.60
N HIS A 90 47.82 7.11 -7.53
CA HIS A 90 46.41 6.76 -7.30
C HIS A 90 45.84 6.02 -8.52
N PRO A 91 45.09 4.91 -8.37
CA PRO A 91 44.54 4.16 -9.51
C PRO A 91 43.76 5.02 -10.50
N ALA A 92 43.03 6.01 -9.97
CA ALA A 92 42.24 6.97 -10.74
C ALA A 92 43.03 7.85 -11.71
N ALA A 93 44.35 7.99 -11.50
CA ALA A 93 45.23 8.79 -12.35
C ALA A 93 45.39 8.24 -13.77
N SER A 94 45.01 6.97 -13.98
CA SER A 94 45.11 6.29 -15.27
C SER A 94 44.11 6.83 -16.31
N ALA A 95 43.09 7.59 -15.87
CA ALA A 95 42.16 8.27 -16.76
C ALA A 95 42.80 9.51 -17.41
N PRO A 96 42.30 9.94 -18.60
CA PRO A 96 42.74 11.19 -19.23
C PRO A 96 42.59 12.38 -18.27
N GLY A 97 43.56 13.29 -18.25
CA GLY A 97 43.55 14.46 -17.37
C GLY A 97 44.37 14.31 -16.08
N GLY A 98 44.97 13.16 -15.81
CA GLY A 98 45.95 12.97 -14.73
C GLY A 98 45.35 13.04 -13.31
N ILE A 99 46.22 13.21 -12.30
CA ILE A 99 45.83 13.10 -10.88
C ILE A 99 44.95 14.28 -10.44
N GLU A 100 45.28 15.52 -10.84
CA GLU A 100 44.61 16.73 -10.36
C GLU A 100 43.14 16.85 -10.81
N VAL A 101 42.83 16.33 -12.00
CA VAL A 101 41.47 16.35 -12.53
C VAL A 101 40.65 15.21 -11.94
N ASN A 102 41.27 14.02 -11.78
CA ASN A 102 40.55 12.79 -11.47
C ASN A 102 40.48 12.45 -9.97
N THR A 103 41.24 13.14 -9.11
CA THR A 103 41.24 12.87 -7.67
C THR A 103 40.95 14.11 -6.84
N VAL A 104 40.40 13.89 -5.66
CA VAL A 104 40.16 14.92 -4.65
C VAL A 104 40.50 14.34 -3.27
N ILE A 105 40.97 15.18 -2.36
CA ILE A 105 41.24 14.80 -0.98
C ILE A 105 40.02 15.16 -0.15
N VAL A 106 39.50 14.19 0.60
CA VAL A 106 38.33 14.34 1.46
C VAL A 106 38.65 13.85 2.86
N TYR A 107 38.02 14.47 3.86
CA TYR A 107 38.08 14.01 5.23
C TYR A 107 37.22 12.75 5.41
N SER A 108 37.77 11.75 6.09
CA SER A 108 37.09 10.56 6.55
C SER A 108 37.09 10.52 8.08
N PRO A 109 35.93 10.37 8.73
CA PRO A 109 35.87 10.29 10.17
C PRO A 109 36.52 9.00 10.71
N PRO A 110 36.86 8.94 12.01
CA PRO A 110 37.42 7.75 12.63
C PRO A 110 36.47 6.56 12.52
N HIS A 111 37.05 5.35 12.39
CA HIS A 111 36.33 4.09 12.23
C HIS A 111 35.25 4.11 11.13
N PHE A 112 35.49 4.84 10.04
CA PHE A 112 34.52 5.04 8.96
C PHE A 112 33.86 3.74 8.46
N LYS A 113 34.67 2.69 8.23
CA LYS A 113 34.17 1.39 7.76
C LYS A 113 33.21 0.72 8.76
N GLU A 114 33.55 0.77 10.06
CA GLU A 114 32.71 0.20 11.12
C GLU A 114 31.41 0.98 11.27
N ARG A 115 31.47 2.32 11.21
CA ARG A 115 30.29 3.19 11.27
C ARG A 115 29.35 2.93 10.10
N VAL A 116 29.88 2.79 8.88
CA VAL A 116 29.09 2.43 7.70
C VAL A 116 28.48 1.03 7.84
N LEU A 117 29.26 0.05 8.30
CA LEU A 117 28.77 -1.31 8.52
C LEU A 117 27.66 -1.34 9.58
N ALA A 118 27.85 -0.64 10.70
CA ALA A 118 26.86 -0.51 11.77
C ALA A 118 25.61 0.20 11.26
N PHE A 119 25.75 1.29 10.49
CA PHE A 119 24.63 2.00 9.88
C PHE A 119 23.81 1.09 8.96
N VAL A 120 24.46 0.37 8.04
CA VAL A 120 23.80 -0.60 7.16
C VAL A 120 23.16 -1.72 7.97
N GLY A 121 23.83 -2.22 9.00
CA GLY A 121 23.30 -3.24 9.91
C GLY A 121 22.05 -2.77 10.65
N PHE A 122 22.05 -1.57 11.23
CA PHE A 122 20.89 -0.99 11.91
C PHE A 122 19.76 -0.67 10.94
N MET A 123 20.07 -0.20 9.73
CA MET A 123 19.08 0.02 8.69
C MET A 123 18.39 -1.30 8.30
N TRP A 124 19.18 -2.36 8.12
CA TRP A 124 18.65 -3.70 7.81
C TRP A 124 17.81 -4.26 8.96
N LEU A 125 18.32 -4.21 10.19
CA LEU A 125 17.61 -4.67 11.38
C LEU A 125 16.30 -3.91 11.61
N SER A 126 16.33 -2.58 11.53
CA SER A 126 15.13 -1.75 11.72
C SER A 126 14.08 -2.02 10.63
N THR A 127 14.50 -2.15 9.37
CA THR A 127 13.61 -2.49 8.27
C THR A 127 13.00 -3.88 8.45
N SER A 128 13.80 -4.88 8.84
CA SER A 128 13.31 -6.24 9.12
C SER A 128 12.34 -6.26 10.29
N MET A 129 12.66 -5.57 11.39
CA MET A 129 11.78 -5.47 12.55
C MET A 129 10.47 -4.77 12.20
N PHE A 130 10.51 -3.72 11.36
CA PHE A 130 9.31 -3.04 10.89
C PHE A 130 8.40 -3.96 10.06
N PHE A 131 8.97 -4.72 9.13
CA PHE A 131 8.21 -5.70 8.34
C PHE A 131 7.67 -6.87 9.19
N CYS A 132 8.42 -7.32 10.20
CA CYS A 132 7.90 -8.29 11.16
C CYS A 132 6.76 -7.69 12.00
N ALA A 133 6.90 -6.46 12.48
CA ALA A 133 5.88 -5.81 13.30
C ALA A 133 4.59 -5.56 12.52
N ILE A 134 4.67 -5.07 11.28
CA ILE A 134 3.49 -4.81 10.45
C ILE A 134 2.75 -6.09 10.05
N THR A 135 3.42 -7.25 10.06
CA THR A 135 2.80 -8.54 9.73
C THR A 135 2.31 -9.28 10.97
N VAL A 136 3.16 -9.44 11.97
CA VAL A 136 2.87 -10.22 13.19
C VAL A 136 1.89 -9.52 14.12
N SER A 137 1.98 -8.19 14.29
CA SER A 137 1.11 -7.49 15.24
C SER A 137 -0.38 -7.59 14.86
N PRO A 138 -0.78 -7.41 13.59
CA PRO A 138 -2.14 -7.69 13.15
C PRO A 138 -2.58 -9.13 13.40
N VAL A 139 -1.72 -10.13 13.13
CA VAL A 139 -2.08 -11.55 13.36
C VAL A 139 -2.35 -11.81 14.84
N LEU A 140 -1.44 -11.38 15.72
CA LEU A 140 -1.60 -11.59 17.16
C LEU A 140 -2.87 -10.90 17.70
N LEU A 141 -3.13 -9.66 17.27
CA LEU A 141 -4.34 -8.95 17.65
C LEU A 141 -5.60 -9.65 17.14
N GLY A 142 -5.60 -10.11 15.88
CA GLY A 142 -6.73 -10.83 15.31
C GLY A 142 -7.01 -12.15 16.01
N ARG A 143 -5.97 -12.94 16.31
CA ARG A 143 -6.10 -14.21 17.05
C ARG A 143 -6.69 -13.95 18.45
N TYR A 144 -6.17 -12.96 19.16
CA TYR A 144 -6.69 -12.56 20.47
C TYR A 144 -8.18 -12.22 20.43
N LEU A 145 -8.64 -11.52 19.38
CA LEU A 145 -10.05 -11.16 19.23
C LEU A 145 -10.94 -12.36 18.86
N PHE A 146 -10.48 -13.26 18.00
CA PHE A 146 -11.23 -14.47 17.64
C PHE A 146 -11.42 -15.38 18.85
N GLU A 147 -10.37 -15.57 19.64
CA GLU A 147 -10.39 -16.43 20.83
C GLU A 147 -11.23 -15.81 21.96
N HIS A 148 -10.99 -14.54 22.31
CA HIS A 148 -11.55 -13.96 23.52
C HIS A 148 -12.89 -13.23 23.32
N GLN A 149 -13.15 -12.62 22.15
CA GLN A 149 -14.40 -11.88 21.93
C GLN A 149 -15.41 -12.69 21.14
N LEU A 150 -14.97 -13.34 20.06
CA LEU A 150 -15.88 -14.08 19.17
C LEU A 150 -16.12 -15.52 19.61
N HIS A 151 -15.40 -16.01 20.63
CA HIS A 151 -15.54 -17.37 21.19
C HIS A 151 -15.54 -18.46 20.10
N VAL A 152 -14.73 -18.28 19.06
CA VAL A 152 -14.62 -19.26 17.99
C VAL A 152 -13.63 -20.33 18.44
N GLU A 153 -14.14 -21.47 18.89
CA GLU A 153 -13.32 -22.60 19.38
C GLU A 153 -12.54 -23.31 18.26
N ASN A 154 -12.90 -23.09 17.00
CA ASN A 154 -12.25 -23.72 15.85
C ASN A 154 -10.99 -22.96 15.41
N GLU A 155 -9.99 -23.68 14.92
CA GLU A 155 -8.78 -23.09 14.32
C GLU A 155 -9.16 -22.21 13.11
N VAL A 156 -9.10 -20.90 13.30
CA VAL A 156 -9.30 -19.91 12.24
C VAL A 156 -7.98 -19.72 11.49
N HIS A 157 -8.02 -19.74 10.15
CA HIS A 157 -6.84 -19.50 9.33
C HIS A 157 -6.23 -18.12 9.58
N ASP A 158 -4.89 -18.04 9.64
CA ASP A 158 -4.13 -16.82 9.99
C ASP A 158 -4.43 -15.62 9.10
N ILE A 159 -4.85 -15.86 7.86
CA ILE A 159 -5.25 -14.80 6.94
C ILE A 159 -6.45 -14.00 7.48
N TYR A 160 -7.38 -14.65 8.17
CA TYR A 160 -8.55 -13.99 8.74
C TYR A 160 -8.15 -13.17 9.97
N SER A 161 -7.27 -13.72 10.81
CA SER A 161 -6.68 -13.00 11.94
C SER A 161 -5.89 -11.77 11.46
N PHE A 162 -5.09 -11.91 10.42
CA PHE A 162 -4.34 -10.81 9.82
C PHE A 162 -5.27 -9.68 9.35
N VAL A 163 -6.30 -10.01 8.57
CA VAL A 163 -7.23 -9.01 8.02
C VAL A 163 -8.02 -8.32 9.13
N LEU A 164 -8.58 -9.07 10.09
CA LEU A 164 -9.34 -8.50 11.20
C LEU A 164 -8.47 -7.59 12.07
N GLY A 165 -7.31 -8.09 12.51
CA GLY A 165 -6.39 -7.31 13.33
C GLY A 165 -5.83 -6.10 12.60
N GLY A 166 -5.54 -6.22 11.30
CA GLY A 166 -5.07 -5.13 10.46
C GLY A 166 -6.11 -4.01 10.33
N CYS A 167 -7.37 -4.38 10.06
CA CYS A 167 -8.49 -3.43 10.03
C CYS A 167 -8.65 -2.68 11.37
N ILE A 168 -8.52 -3.39 12.49
CA ILE A 168 -8.66 -2.79 13.82
C ILE A 168 -7.46 -1.89 14.15
N MET A 169 -6.24 -2.30 13.84
CA MET A 169 -5.05 -1.46 14.02
C MET A 169 -5.14 -0.17 13.20
N LEU A 170 -5.59 -0.26 11.94
CA LEU A 170 -5.81 0.92 11.09
C LEU A 170 -6.92 1.82 11.66
N PHE A 171 -8.01 1.23 12.15
CA PHE A 171 -9.09 1.99 12.77
C PHE A 171 -8.63 2.70 14.05
N ILE A 172 -7.89 2.03 14.93
CA ILE A 172 -7.28 2.64 16.12
C ILE A 172 -6.31 3.75 15.73
N GLY A 173 -5.47 3.54 14.73
CA GLY A 173 -4.55 4.56 14.21
C GLY A 173 -5.29 5.80 13.69
N ALA A 174 -6.35 5.61 12.90
CA ALA A 174 -7.20 6.70 12.42
C ALA A 174 -7.90 7.44 13.58
N LEU A 175 -8.38 6.72 14.58
CA LEU A 175 -8.99 7.29 15.79
C LEU A 175 -7.98 8.13 16.58
N LEU A 176 -6.77 7.61 16.82
CA LEU A 176 -5.71 8.34 17.52
C LEU A 176 -5.31 9.62 16.79
N LEU A 177 -5.17 9.58 15.46
CA LEU A 177 -4.90 10.76 14.63
C LEU A 177 -6.05 11.78 14.74
N GLN A 178 -7.29 11.33 14.68
CA GLN A 178 -8.47 12.19 14.83
C GLN A 178 -8.54 12.82 16.22
N CYS A 179 -8.24 12.05 17.28
CA CYS A 179 -8.11 12.56 18.66
C CYS A 179 -7.01 13.61 18.78
N TYR A 180 -5.82 13.34 18.25
CA TYR A 180 -4.71 14.27 18.29
C TYR A 180 -5.03 15.60 17.61
N GLN A 181 -5.63 15.55 16.41
CA GLN A 181 -6.08 16.75 15.71
C GLN A 181 -7.14 17.51 16.52
N SER A 182 -8.11 16.79 17.10
CA SER A 182 -9.15 17.39 17.95
C SER A 182 -8.55 18.12 19.16
N ILE A 183 -7.59 17.49 19.86
CA ILE A 183 -6.92 18.08 21.03
C ILE A 183 -6.11 19.30 20.62
N LYS A 184 -5.38 19.23 19.51
CA LYS A 184 -4.61 20.35 18.98
C LYS A 184 -5.50 21.54 18.63
N ASP A 185 -6.63 21.29 17.98
CA ASP A 185 -7.59 22.33 17.58
C ASP A 185 -8.18 23.02 18.82
N ILE A 186 -8.55 22.23 19.84
CA ILE A 186 -9.09 22.74 21.12
C ILE A 186 -8.01 23.51 21.91
N ALA A 187 -6.80 22.99 21.99
CA ALA A 187 -5.70 23.60 22.76
C ALA A 187 -5.22 24.93 22.16
N SER A 188 -5.51 25.18 20.88
CA SER A 188 -5.16 26.43 20.20
C SER A 188 -6.11 27.60 20.51
N GLN A 189 -7.24 27.34 21.19
CA GLN A 189 -8.24 28.35 21.52
C GLN A 189 -7.84 29.17 22.76
N SER A 190 -7.84 30.50 22.63
CA SER A 190 -7.43 31.41 23.72
C SER A 190 -8.59 31.90 24.61
N THR A 191 -9.85 31.75 24.18
CA THR A 191 -11.02 32.33 24.86
C THR A 191 -12.01 31.25 25.31
N TRP A 192 -12.60 31.39 26.50
CA TRP A 192 -13.59 30.45 27.06
C TRP A 192 -14.89 30.35 26.24
N SER A 193 -15.32 31.42 25.56
CA SER A 193 -16.48 31.39 24.66
C SER A 193 -16.20 30.59 23.39
N ASP A 194 -15.00 30.74 22.84
CA ASP A 194 -14.57 30.05 21.61
C ASP A 194 -14.33 28.57 21.88
N PHE A 195 -13.94 28.22 23.12
CA PHE A 195 -13.78 26.86 23.59
C PHE A 195 -15.10 26.05 23.58
N THR A 196 -16.21 26.60 24.10
CA THR A 196 -17.50 25.86 24.15
C THR A 196 -18.08 25.66 22.76
N VAL A 197 -17.97 26.68 21.89
CA VAL A 197 -18.38 26.60 20.48
C VAL A 197 -17.50 25.60 19.72
N SER A 198 -16.19 25.60 19.96
CA SER A 198 -15.24 24.65 19.37
C SER A 198 -15.55 23.20 19.77
N ILE A 199 -15.86 22.95 21.05
CA ILE A 199 -16.28 21.60 21.51
C ILE A 199 -17.53 21.14 20.78
N TRP A 200 -18.53 22.00 20.62
CA TRP A 200 -19.76 21.63 19.92
C TRP A 200 -19.49 21.29 18.44
N HIS A 201 -18.69 22.10 17.76
CA HIS A 201 -18.26 21.82 16.39
C HIS A 201 -17.46 20.52 16.30
N GLN A 202 -16.58 20.26 17.26
CA GLN A 202 -15.79 19.05 17.31
C GLN A 202 -16.65 17.82 17.59
N ALA A 203 -17.63 17.91 18.48
CA ALA A 203 -18.61 16.85 18.74
C ALA A 203 -19.41 16.53 17.47
N LYS A 204 -19.88 17.55 16.74
CA LYS A 204 -20.56 17.35 15.45
C LYS A 204 -19.66 16.68 14.42
N LYS A 205 -18.39 17.11 14.33
CA LYS A 205 -17.39 16.51 13.44
C LYS A 205 -17.14 15.04 13.79
N TRP A 206 -17.01 14.72 15.07
CA TRP A 206 -16.87 13.35 15.57
C TRP A 206 -18.09 12.49 15.24
N THR A 207 -19.31 12.98 15.49
CA THR A 207 -20.54 12.24 15.17
C THR A 207 -20.63 11.93 13.68
N LEU A 208 -20.32 12.89 12.81
CA LEU A 208 -20.29 12.68 11.35
C LEU A 208 -19.20 11.70 10.94
N TRP A 209 -18.00 11.83 11.52
CA TRP A 209 -16.89 10.93 11.27
C TRP A 209 -17.24 9.47 11.65
N VAL A 210 -17.74 9.25 12.86
CA VAL A 210 -18.20 7.93 13.33
C VAL A 210 -19.30 7.38 12.43
N THR A 211 -20.29 8.20 12.05
CA THR A 211 -21.39 7.75 11.18
C THR A 211 -20.88 7.32 9.81
N ARG A 212 -19.97 8.09 9.20
CA ARG A 212 -19.38 7.77 7.89
C ARG A 212 -18.53 6.50 7.93
N TRP A 213 -17.69 6.35 8.94
CA TRP A 213 -16.88 5.15 9.14
C TRP A 213 -17.72 3.92 9.45
N ALA A 214 -18.73 4.05 10.31
CA ALA A 214 -19.66 2.97 10.61
C ALA A 214 -20.43 2.53 9.36
N PHE A 215 -20.92 3.47 8.56
CA PHE A 215 -21.55 3.17 7.28
C PHE A 215 -20.57 2.46 6.33
N PHE A 216 -19.35 2.96 6.20
CA PHE A 216 -18.34 2.36 5.32
C PHE A 216 -18.04 0.92 5.71
N VAL A 217 -17.79 0.65 6.99
CA VAL A 217 -17.53 -0.71 7.51
C VAL A 217 -18.75 -1.61 7.32
N ALA A 218 -19.95 -1.12 7.62
CA ALA A 218 -21.17 -1.90 7.42
C ALA A 218 -21.42 -2.22 5.94
N ALA A 219 -21.29 -1.24 5.05
CA ALA A 219 -21.54 -1.39 3.62
C ALA A 219 -20.47 -2.28 2.96
N PHE A 220 -19.20 -1.92 3.05
CA PHE A 220 -18.10 -2.55 2.29
C PHE A 220 -17.36 -3.64 3.04
N GLY A 221 -17.50 -3.70 4.36
CA GLY A 221 -16.94 -4.77 5.19
C GLY A 221 -17.91 -5.92 5.44
N ILE A 222 -19.23 -5.67 5.43
CA ILE A 222 -20.24 -6.68 5.77
C ILE A 222 -21.19 -6.90 4.59
N ILE A 223 -22.02 -5.92 4.25
CA ILE A 223 -23.15 -6.08 3.33
C ILE A 223 -22.70 -6.51 1.93
N VAL A 224 -21.73 -5.81 1.33
CA VAL A 224 -21.26 -6.09 -0.02
C VAL A 224 -20.50 -7.43 -0.09
N PRO A 225 -19.54 -7.74 0.81
CA PRO A 225 -18.90 -9.05 0.86
C PRO A 225 -19.91 -10.19 1.00
N PHE A 226 -20.87 -10.11 1.93
CA PHE A 226 -21.90 -11.15 2.07
C PHE A 226 -22.74 -11.32 0.80
N SER A 227 -23.08 -10.22 0.13
CA SER A 227 -23.85 -10.28 -1.13
C SER A 227 -23.06 -10.99 -2.23
N PHE A 228 -21.78 -10.66 -2.43
CA PHE A 228 -20.94 -11.35 -3.41
C PHE A 228 -20.63 -12.79 -3.01
N GLY A 229 -20.39 -13.04 -1.73
CA GLY A 229 -20.14 -14.37 -1.18
C GLY A 229 -21.33 -15.30 -1.43
N LEU A 230 -22.54 -14.82 -1.18
CA LEU A 230 -23.77 -15.55 -1.46
C LEU A 230 -23.91 -15.88 -2.95
N LEU A 231 -23.59 -14.94 -3.85
CA LEU A 231 -23.62 -15.21 -5.29
C LEU A 231 -22.59 -16.27 -5.69
N ILE A 232 -21.37 -16.20 -5.16
CA ILE A 232 -20.33 -17.20 -5.42
C ILE A 232 -20.80 -18.57 -4.93
N GLU A 233 -21.33 -18.63 -3.71
CA GLU A 233 -21.81 -19.88 -3.13
C GLU A 233 -22.90 -20.51 -4.01
N LEU A 234 -23.90 -19.74 -4.41
CA LEU A 234 -25.05 -20.25 -5.18
C LEU A 234 -24.70 -20.62 -6.62
N TYR A 235 -23.83 -19.85 -7.28
CA TYR A 235 -23.54 -20.04 -8.70
C TYR A 235 -22.30 -20.88 -8.99
N LEU A 236 -21.30 -20.83 -8.11
CA LEU A 236 -19.99 -21.46 -8.35
C LEU A 236 -19.70 -22.63 -7.41
N VAL A 237 -20.23 -22.65 -6.19
CA VAL A 237 -19.92 -23.69 -5.20
C VAL A 237 -21.03 -24.76 -5.18
N LEU A 238 -22.27 -24.32 -4.93
CA LEU A 238 -23.45 -25.15 -4.78
C LEU A 238 -23.66 -26.18 -5.91
N PRO A 239 -23.42 -25.87 -7.21
CA PRO A 239 -23.63 -26.85 -8.28
C PRO A 239 -22.66 -28.04 -8.27
N PHE A 240 -21.47 -27.86 -7.65
CA PHE A 240 -20.42 -28.89 -7.62
C PHE A 240 -20.43 -29.70 -6.33
N ILE A 241 -21.20 -29.28 -5.32
CA ILE A 241 -21.34 -30.01 -4.08
C ILE A 241 -22.28 -31.19 -4.27
N ASN A 242 -21.79 -32.39 -3.99
CA ASN A 242 -22.62 -33.57 -3.86
C ASN A 242 -23.34 -33.51 -2.51
N ILE A 243 -24.58 -33.04 -2.52
CA ILE A 243 -25.45 -33.09 -1.35
C ILE A 243 -25.79 -34.56 -1.09
N GLY A 244 -24.96 -35.21 -0.27
CA GLY A 244 -25.14 -36.57 0.23
C GLY A 244 -26.17 -36.62 1.36
N LYS A 245 -25.98 -37.55 2.31
CA LYS A 245 -26.83 -37.68 3.51
C LYS A 245 -26.61 -36.56 4.54
N ASP A 246 -25.51 -35.82 4.42
CA ASP A 246 -25.17 -34.75 5.35
C ASP A 246 -25.82 -33.43 4.90
N ALA A 247 -26.39 -32.71 5.85
CA ALA A 247 -26.99 -31.41 5.60
C ALA A 247 -25.91 -30.42 5.14
N PHE A 248 -26.07 -29.88 3.92
CA PHE A 248 -25.19 -28.84 3.42
C PHE A 248 -25.30 -27.60 4.34
N ALA A 249 -24.23 -27.33 5.08
CA ALA A 249 -24.10 -26.16 5.94
C ALA A 249 -23.22 -25.13 5.23
N ILE A 250 -23.77 -23.93 5.03
CA ILE A 250 -23.01 -22.81 4.51
C ILE A 250 -22.14 -22.28 5.65
N GLU A 251 -20.82 -22.41 5.51
CA GLU A 251 -19.91 -21.75 6.43
C GLU A 251 -19.90 -20.24 6.17
N VAL A 252 -20.32 -19.47 7.18
CA VAL A 252 -20.51 -18.01 7.07
C VAL A 252 -19.19 -17.28 6.80
N LEU A 253 -18.11 -17.72 7.45
CA LEU A 253 -16.81 -17.04 7.39
C LEU A 253 -16.11 -17.22 6.02
N PRO A 254 -16.00 -18.44 5.45
CA PRO A 254 -15.49 -18.62 4.09
C PRO A 254 -16.35 -17.95 3.02
N MET A 255 -17.68 -17.98 3.16
CA MET A 255 -18.58 -17.27 2.23
C MET A 255 -18.28 -15.77 2.23
N TRP A 256 -18.22 -15.15 3.40
CA TRP A 256 -17.88 -13.74 3.55
C TRP A 256 -16.52 -13.42 2.94
N ALA A 257 -15.52 -14.25 3.20
CA ALA A 257 -14.18 -14.08 2.68
C ALA A 257 -14.11 -14.16 1.14
N ALA A 258 -14.75 -15.15 0.54
CA ALA A 258 -14.84 -15.27 -0.92
C ALA A 258 -15.50 -14.04 -1.54
N GLY A 259 -16.55 -13.53 -0.90
CA GLY A 259 -17.20 -12.29 -1.29
C GLY A 259 -16.30 -11.05 -1.18
N PHE A 260 -15.51 -10.95 -0.12
CA PHE A 260 -14.54 -9.86 0.06
C PHE A 260 -13.46 -9.88 -1.02
N VAL A 261 -12.91 -11.06 -1.34
CA VAL A 261 -11.95 -11.23 -2.44
C VAL A 261 -12.57 -10.81 -3.78
N CYS A 262 -13.81 -11.21 -4.04
CA CYS A 262 -14.54 -10.81 -5.25
C CYS A 262 -14.74 -9.30 -5.34
N GLN A 263 -15.08 -8.64 -4.23
CA GLN A 263 -15.17 -7.18 -4.16
C GLN A 263 -13.84 -6.51 -4.51
N VAL A 264 -12.71 -7.01 -4.00
CA VAL A 264 -11.37 -6.46 -4.30
C VAL A 264 -11.03 -6.63 -5.79
N ILE A 265 -11.29 -7.81 -6.36
CA ILE A 265 -11.07 -8.08 -7.78
C ILE A 265 -11.93 -7.15 -8.64
N MET A 266 -13.22 -7.04 -8.31
CA MET A 266 -14.17 -6.17 -9.01
C MET A 266 -13.71 -4.71 -8.97
N HIS A 267 -13.30 -4.23 -7.80
CA HIS A 267 -12.75 -2.89 -7.64
C HIS A 267 -11.50 -2.67 -8.52
N GLY A 268 -10.55 -3.62 -8.52
CA GLY A 268 -9.38 -3.58 -9.39
C GLY A 268 -9.75 -3.50 -10.89
N CYS A 269 -10.70 -4.33 -11.33
CA CYS A 269 -11.19 -4.29 -12.71
C CYS A 269 -11.83 -2.93 -13.06
N ILE A 270 -12.64 -2.36 -12.16
CA ILE A 270 -13.27 -1.04 -12.37
C ILE A 270 -12.22 0.06 -12.56
N GLN A 271 -11.09 0.00 -11.85
CA GLN A 271 -10.04 0.99 -11.93
C GLN A 271 -9.25 0.94 -13.24
N VAL A 272 -9.02 -0.27 -13.77
CA VAL A 272 -8.27 -0.51 -15.01
C VAL A 272 -9.06 -0.12 -16.26
N VAL A 273 -10.39 -0.27 -16.26
CA VAL A 273 -11.21 0.02 -17.44
C VAL A 273 -11.31 1.56 -17.66
N PRO A 274 -10.82 2.08 -18.80
CA PRO A 274 -10.89 3.51 -19.10
C PRO A 274 -12.33 3.95 -19.38
N ASN A 275 -12.69 5.16 -18.93
CA ASN A 275 -14.01 5.80 -19.16
C ASN A 275 -15.22 4.98 -18.64
N ASN A 276 -15.09 4.43 -17.43
CA ASN A 276 -16.17 3.70 -16.77
C ASN A 276 -17.05 4.65 -15.92
N ARG A 277 -18.38 4.55 -16.08
CA ARG A 277 -19.36 5.28 -15.26
C ARG A 277 -19.26 4.93 -13.78
N ILE A 278 -19.03 3.66 -13.46
CA ILE A 278 -18.92 3.20 -12.06
C ILE A 278 -17.67 3.78 -11.41
N LYS A 279 -16.56 3.86 -12.15
CA LYS A 279 -15.33 4.52 -11.69
C LYS A 279 -15.60 6.00 -11.37
N ALA A 280 -16.26 6.73 -12.27
CA ALA A 280 -16.61 8.12 -12.01
C ALA A 280 -17.52 8.32 -10.77
N ILE A 281 -18.46 7.39 -10.53
CA ILE A 281 -19.29 7.40 -9.31
C ILE A 281 -18.44 7.11 -8.07
N LEU A 282 -17.53 6.14 -8.15
CA LEU A 282 -16.64 5.79 -7.04
C LEU A 282 -15.72 6.97 -6.68
N ASP A 283 -15.14 7.60 -7.69
CA ASP A 283 -14.29 8.78 -7.53
C ASP A 283 -15.09 9.96 -6.93
N ASP A 284 -16.35 10.20 -7.36
CA ASP A 284 -17.22 11.24 -6.78
C ASP A 284 -17.62 10.97 -5.31
N VAL A 285 -17.80 9.69 -4.95
CA VAL A 285 -18.16 9.27 -3.58
C VAL A 285 -16.97 9.38 -2.63
N PHE A 286 -15.75 9.04 -3.09
CA PHE A 286 -14.55 8.94 -2.27
C PHE A 286 -13.49 10.04 -2.54
N GLN A 287 -13.83 11.09 -3.27
CA GLN A 287 -12.92 12.18 -3.68
C GLN A 287 -12.15 12.79 -2.51
N GLU A 288 -12.84 13.06 -1.40
CA GLU A 288 -12.29 13.66 -0.17
C GLU A 288 -11.92 12.61 0.90
N GLY A 289 -11.88 11.33 0.50
CA GLY A 289 -11.62 10.18 1.36
C GLY A 289 -12.85 9.72 2.17
N ILE A 290 -12.63 8.78 3.08
CA ILE A 290 -13.70 8.15 3.88
C ILE A 290 -14.32 9.17 4.86
N ASN A 291 -13.52 10.12 5.33
CA ASN A 291 -13.94 11.12 6.32
C ASN A 291 -15.02 12.06 5.80
N GLU A 292 -15.09 12.30 4.49
CA GLU A 292 -16.05 13.22 3.85
C GLU A 292 -16.95 12.53 2.82
N MET A 293 -17.02 11.20 2.88
CA MET A 293 -17.81 10.38 1.98
C MET A 293 -19.28 10.80 1.88
N LYS A 294 -19.79 10.88 0.64
CA LYS A 294 -21.19 11.19 0.30
C LYS A 294 -22.08 9.94 0.44
N ILE A 295 -22.56 9.69 1.67
CA ILE A 295 -23.37 8.49 2.01
C ILE A 295 -24.59 8.31 1.09
N GLU A 296 -25.36 9.37 0.83
CA GLU A 296 -26.56 9.29 -0.01
C GLU A 296 -26.24 8.84 -1.43
N THR A 297 -25.19 9.44 -2.02
CA THR A 297 -24.75 9.10 -3.38
C THR A 297 -24.22 7.68 -3.44
N CYS A 298 -23.46 7.26 -2.42
CA CYS A 298 -23.01 5.87 -2.28
C CYS A 298 -24.19 4.90 -2.19
N CYS A 299 -25.20 5.22 -1.37
CA CYS A 299 -26.37 4.38 -1.18
C CYS A 299 -27.18 4.25 -2.47
N MET A 300 -27.49 5.36 -3.15
CA MET A 300 -28.39 5.36 -4.30
C MET A 300 -27.72 4.96 -5.62
N LYS A 301 -26.46 5.34 -5.83
CA LYS A 301 -25.78 5.10 -7.12
C LYS A 301 -24.88 3.88 -7.13
N LEU A 302 -24.43 3.39 -5.96
CA LEU A 302 -23.50 2.26 -5.87
C LEU A 302 -24.13 1.07 -5.15
N LEU A 303 -24.49 1.22 -3.87
CA LEU A 303 -24.94 0.12 -3.03
C LEU A 303 -26.34 -0.39 -3.45
N GLY A 304 -27.29 0.51 -3.68
CA GLY A 304 -28.65 0.18 -4.06
C GLY A 304 -28.74 -0.65 -5.36
N PRO A 305 -28.14 -0.20 -6.48
CA PRO A 305 -28.11 -0.95 -7.72
C PRO A 305 -27.39 -2.31 -7.56
N LEU A 306 -26.28 -2.34 -6.81
CA LEU A 306 -25.54 -3.57 -6.57
C LEU A 306 -26.37 -4.59 -5.79
N LEU A 307 -26.99 -4.18 -4.68
CA LEU A 307 -27.86 -5.04 -3.87
C LEU A 307 -29.11 -5.46 -4.64
N PHE A 308 -29.68 -4.55 -5.44
CA PHE A 308 -30.80 -4.89 -6.30
C PHE A 308 -30.43 -5.99 -7.30
N VAL A 309 -29.28 -5.87 -7.97
CA VAL A 309 -28.79 -6.91 -8.89
C VAL A 309 -28.51 -8.21 -8.15
N ALA A 310 -27.84 -8.16 -6.99
CA ALA A 310 -27.53 -9.34 -6.19
C ALA A 310 -28.81 -10.06 -5.70
N MET A 311 -29.81 -9.30 -5.25
CA MET A 311 -31.10 -9.84 -4.81
C MET A 311 -31.85 -10.49 -5.97
N ASN A 312 -31.92 -9.82 -7.13
CA ASN A 312 -32.53 -10.42 -8.32
C ASN A 312 -31.78 -11.68 -8.78
N ALA A 313 -30.44 -11.65 -8.81
CA ALA A 313 -29.63 -12.80 -9.19
C ALA A 313 -29.80 -13.98 -8.21
N THR A 314 -30.11 -13.71 -6.94
CA THR A 314 -30.38 -14.75 -5.95
C THR A 314 -31.80 -15.31 -6.06
N CYS A 315 -32.80 -14.43 -6.22
CA CYS A 315 -34.22 -14.82 -6.21
C CYS A 315 -34.72 -15.40 -7.55
N LEU A 316 -34.25 -14.87 -8.69
CA LEU A 316 -34.78 -15.25 -10.01
C LEU A 316 -34.57 -16.73 -10.37
N PRO A 317 -33.46 -17.40 -10.04
CA PRO A 317 -33.32 -18.85 -10.28
C PRO A 317 -34.10 -19.69 -9.27
N PHE A 318 -34.24 -19.20 -8.03
CA PHE A 318 -34.95 -19.89 -6.95
C PHE A 318 -36.45 -20.02 -7.23
N LEU A 319 -37.11 -18.95 -7.67
CA LEU A 319 -38.55 -18.93 -7.94
C LEU A 319 -39.04 -20.00 -8.94
N PRO A 320 -38.49 -20.11 -10.16
CA PRO A 320 -38.90 -21.13 -11.11
C PRO A 320 -38.55 -22.53 -10.61
N ALA A 321 -37.42 -22.73 -9.92
CA ALA A 321 -37.10 -24.01 -9.32
C ALA A 321 -38.16 -24.43 -8.28
N TYR A 322 -38.51 -23.51 -7.38
CA TYR A 322 -39.55 -23.73 -6.37
C TYR A 322 -40.93 -24.01 -6.98
N ILE A 323 -41.32 -23.25 -8.01
CA ILE A 323 -42.57 -23.46 -8.74
C ILE A 323 -42.58 -24.84 -9.42
N ASN A 324 -41.49 -25.21 -10.11
CA ASN A 324 -41.36 -26.52 -10.75
C ASN A 324 -41.47 -27.64 -9.71
N VAL A 325 -40.79 -27.53 -8.57
CA VAL A 325 -40.89 -28.51 -7.47
C VAL A 325 -42.34 -28.64 -6.96
N LYS A 326 -43.06 -27.53 -6.79
CA LYS A 326 -44.45 -27.56 -6.31
C LYS A 326 -45.42 -28.17 -7.32
N ILE A 327 -45.22 -27.94 -8.61
CA ILE A 327 -46.04 -28.51 -9.69
C ILE A 327 -45.73 -30.00 -9.90
N LEU A 328 -44.44 -30.36 -9.94
CA LEU A 328 -43.98 -31.73 -10.21
C LEU A 328 -44.13 -32.63 -8.97
N GLY A 329 -43.92 -32.09 -7.78
CA GLY A 329 -44.05 -32.80 -6.49
C GLY A 329 -45.48 -33.15 -6.10
N ASN A 330 -46.49 -32.57 -6.77
CA ASN A 330 -47.87 -33.09 -6.69
C ASN A 330 -48.06 -34.39 -7.50
N ASN A 331 -47.14 -34.72 -8.41
CA ASN A 331 -47.24 -35.86 -9.34
C ASN A 331 -46.18 -36.95 -9.11
N LEU A 332 -45.04 -36.62 -8.52
CA LEU A 332 -43.98 -37.57 -8.15
C LEU A 332 -43.95 -37.72 -6.63
N GLU A 333 -43.92 -38.98 -6.17
CA GLU A 333 -43.59 -39.31 -4.77
C GLU A 333 -42.37 -38.49 -4.33
N ARG A 334 -42.50 -37.89 -3.14
CA ARG A 334 -41.61 -36.85 -2.60
C ARG A 334 -40.19 -37.37 -2.38
N ASN A 335 -39.41 -37.45 -3.45
CA ASN A 335 -37.98 -37.74 -3.43
C ASN A 335 -37.22 -36.42 -3.16
N ASP A 336 -36.86 -36.18 -1.91
CA ASP A 336 -36.15 -34.97 -1.47
C ASP A 336 -34.82 -34.75 -2.23
N GLN A 337 -34.19 -35.83 -2.71
CA GLN A 337 -32.97 -35.76 -3.52
C GLN A 337 -33.18 -35.11 -4.89
N VAL A 338 -34.30 -35.36 -5.56
CA VAL A 338 -34.59 -34.78 -6.89
C VAL A 338 -34.88 -33.29 -6.75
N THR A 339 -35.62 -32.91 -5.71
CA THR A 339 -35.91 -31.51 -5.35
C THR A 339 -34.62 -30.72 -5.11
N MET A 340 -33.69 -31.29 -4.34
CA MET A 340 -32.42 -30.63 -4.02
C MET A 340 -31.57 -30.43 -5.29
N LYS A 341 -31.45 -31.46 -6.14
CA LYS A 341 -30.69 -31.34 -7.40
C LYS A 341 -31.31 -30.33 -8.37
N LEU A 342 -32.64 -30.25 -8.43
CA LEU A 342 -33.34 -29.30 -9.28
C LEU A 342 -33.07 -27.86 -8.84
N LEU A 343 -32.99 -27.62 -7.53
CA LEU A 343 -32.58 -26.34 -6.96
C LEU A 343 -31.11 -26.01 -7.31
N GLN A 344 -30.19 -26.98 -7.17
CA GLN A 344 -28.78 -26.79 -7.49
C GLN A 344 -28.55 -26.43 -8.96
N MET A 345 -29.28 -27.07 -9.88
CA MET A 345 -29.14 -26.84 -11.33
C MET A 345 -29.80 -25.55 -11.81
N ALA A 346 -30.72 -24.96 -11.03
CA ALA A 346 -31.42 -23.74 -11.42
C ALA A 346 -30.47 -22.53 -11.58
N TYR A 347 -29.50 -22.39 -10.67
CA TYR A 347 -28.51 -21.31 -10.68
C TYR A 347 -27.56 -21.36 -11.90
N PRO A 348 -26.88 -22.48 -12.22
CA PRO A 348 -26.03 -22.57 -13.40
C PRO A 348 -26.82 -22.46 -14.71
N ILE A 349 -28.05 -22.98 -14.79
CA ILE A 349 -28.91 -22.79 -15.97
C ILE A 349 -29.23 -21.30 -16.16
N ALA A 350 -29.59 -20.59 -15.09
CA ALA A 350 -29.83 -19.15 -15.16
C ALA A 350 -28.57 -18.38 -15.59
N LEU A 351 -27.39 -18.78 -15.10
CA LEU A 351 -26.11 -18.19 -15.49
C LEU A 351 -25.84 -18.34 -17.00
N VAL A 352 -26.03 -19.55 -17.54
CA VAL A 352 -25.86 -19.82 -18.98
C VAL A 352 -26.89 -19.05 -19.81
N GLY A 353 -28.14 -18.96 -19.34
CA GLY A 353 -29.19 -18.19 -20.01
C GLY A 353 -28.87 -16.69 -20.08
N VAL A 354 -28.46 -16.09 -18.96
CA VAL A 354 -28.07 -14.68 -18.89
C VAL A 354 -26.78 -14.44 -19.69
N GLY A 355 -25.78 -15.30 -19.54
CA GLY A 355 -24.50 -15.22 -20.25
C GLY A 355 -24.68 -15.29 -21.77
N SER A 356 -25.48 -16.23 -22.26
CA SER A 356 -25.76 -16.36 -23.70
C SER A 356 -26.52 -15.15 -24.24
N TYR A 357 -27.46 -14.57 -23.49
CA TYR A 357 -28.14 -13.33 -23.87
C TYR A 357 -27.16 -12.15 -24.02
N TYR A 358 -26.26 -11.95 -23.05
CA TYR A 358 -25.27 -10.87 -23.11
C TYR A 358 -24.22 -11.09 -24.21
N LEU A 359 -23.73 -12.33 -24.36
CA LEU A 359 -22.82 -12.70 -25.45
C LEU A 359 -23.45 -12.46 -26.82
N GLY A 360 -24.72 -12.83 -27.00
CA GLY A 360 -25.48 -12.55 -28.22
C GLY A 360 -25.61 -11.06 -28.51
N LYS A 361 -25.87 -10.24 -27.47
CA LYS A 361 -25.98 -8.78 -27.60
C LYS A 361 -24.64 -8.13 -27.99
N VAL A 362 -23.55 -8.54 -27.35
CA VAL A 362 -22.20 -8.05 -27.67
C VAL A 362 -21.77 -8.51 -29.06
N GLY A 363 -21.99 -9.79 -29.39
CA GLY A 363 -21.71 -10.36 -30.71
C GLY A 363 -22.48 -9.66 -31.82
N SER A 364 -23.76 -9.31 -31.59
CA SER A 364 -24.56 -8.54 -32.55
C SER A 364 -23.96 -7.15 -32.80
N ARG A 365 -23.55 -6.43 -31.75
CA ARG A 365 -22.88 -5.12 -31.90
C ARG A 365 -21.54 -5.23 -32.60
N PHE A 366 -20.74 -6.25 -32.28
CA PHE A 366 -19.46 -6.49 -32.92
C PHE A 366 -19.64 -6.77 -34.41
N ARG A 367 -20.61 -7.64 -34.76
CA ARG A 367 -20.97 -7.91 -36.16
C ARG A 367 -21.37 -6.64 -36.90
N THR A 368 -22.23 -5.80 -36.32
CA THR A 368 -22.64 -4.55 -36.97
C THR A 368 -21.46 -3.61 -37.20
N ARG A 369 -20.54 -3.49 -36.23
CA ARG A 369 -19.32 -2.68 -36.37
C ARG A 369 -18.36 -3.25 -37.42
N LEU A 370 -18.17 -4.57 -37.43
CA LEU A 370 -17.32 -5.24 -38.43
C LEU A 370 -17.85 -5.01 -39.84
N VAL A 371 -19.16 -5.13 -40.03
CA VAL A 371 -19.82 -4.86 -41.32
C VAL A 371 -19.67 -3.39 -41.73
N GLN A 372 -19.80 -2.45 -40.79
CA GLN A 372 -19.58 -1.03 -41.06
C GLN A 372 -18.13 -0.75 -41.47
N ASN A 373 -17.15 -1.26 -40.72
CA ASN A 373 -15.73 -1.09 -41.03
C ASN A 373 -15.37 -1.66 -42.41
N ILE A 374 -15.82 -2.88 -42.73
CA ILE A 374 -15.58 -3.49 -44.06
C ILE A 374 -16.21 -2.62 -45.18
N ARG A 375 -17.39 -2.04 -44.92
CA ARG A 375 -18.04 -1.16 -45.90
C ARG A 375 -17.28 0.15 -46.09
N GLU A 376 -16.77 0.75 -45.02
CA GLU A 376 -15.97 1.96 -45.05
C GLU A 376 -14.64 1.74 -45.77
N ASP A 377 -13.94 0.62 -45.51
CA ASP A 377 -12.70 0.26 -46.19
C ASP A 377 -12.92 0.11 -47.71
N ASN A 378 -13.98 -0.58 -48.12
CA ASN A 378 -14.33 -0.70 -49.55
C ASN A 378 -14.68 0.66 -50.19
N TYR A 379 -15.36 1.54 -49.46
CA TYR A 379 -15.67 2.89 -49.94
C TYR A 379 -14.41 3.75 -50.10
N LEU A 380 -13.44 3.61 -49.19
CA LEU A 380 -12.14 4.29 -49.28
C LEU A 380 -11.32 3.80 -50.47
N ILE A 381 -11.31 2.49 -50.74
CA ILE A 381 -10.67 1.93 -51.94
C ILE A 381 -11.34 2.47 -53.21
N GLY A 382 -12.67 2.50 -53.27
CA GLY A 382 -13.40 3.07 -54.41
C GLY A 382 -13.06 4.55 -54.64
N ARG A 383 -12.95 5.34 -53.58
CA ARG A 383 -12.61 6.76 -53.67
C ARG A 383 -11.16 7.01 -54.07
N THR A 384 -10.22 6.20 -53.60
CA THR A 384 -8.81 6.30 -53.99
C THR A 384 -8.60 5.94 -55.46
N LEU A 385 -9.27 4.91 -55.97
CA LEU A 385 -9.26 4.57 -57.39
C LEU A 385 -9.83 5.72 -58.25
N HIS A 386 -10.97 6.28 -57.86
CA HIS A 386 -11.58 7.39 -58.61
C HIS A 386 -10.72 8.66 -58.61
N ASN A 387 -9.98 8.91 -57.52
CA ASN A 387 -9.02 10.02 -57.44
C ASN A 387 -7.75 9.80 -58.27
N LEU A 388 -7.42 8.56 -58.65
CA LEU A 388 -6.27 8.25 -59.52
C LEU A 388 -6.63 8.34 -61.01
N ASP A 389 -7.92 8.25 -61.35
CA ASP A 389 -8.45 8.40 -62.71
C ASP A 389 -8.70 9.87 -63.10
N GLN A 390 -8.57 10.81 -62.16
CA GLN A 390 -8.53 12.27 -62.39
C GLN A 390 -7.09 12.78 -62.40
#